data_AF-A0A8J2RC24-F1
#
_entry.id   AF-A0A8J2RC24-F1
#
_cell.length_a   1.000
_cell.length_b   1.000
_cell.length_c   1.000
_cell.angle_alpha   90.00
_cell.angle_beta   90.00
_cell.angle_gamma   90.00
#
_symmetry.space_group_name_H-M   'P 1'
#
loop_
_entity.id
_entity.type
_entity.pdbx_description
1 polymer ?
#
loop_
_entity_poly.entity_id
_entity_poly.type
_entity_poly.pdbx_seq_one_letter_code
_entity_poly.pdbx_strand_id
1 'polypeptide(L)'
;MARVSARCDYALFVGASTTNCDTAAELAPQAAALKMYLNQTFTTLRLDDMTVWQRHLQNWPKKMPICAHAEREKTGAIILMASLLDRPIHICHIARKEEILIVKAAKEKGLKVTCEVCPHHLFLSTDDISSIGEGRAEVRPVLCSPQDQAELWKNMDIIDVFATDHAPHSVEEKDSEKPPPGFPGLETILPLLLNAVHEGRLTIDDLINKFP
;
A
#
# COMPACT_ATOMS: atom_id res chain seq x y z
N MET A 1 -9.86 19.73 -11.13
CA MET A 1 -10.82 18.64 -11.41
C MET A 1 -11.45 18.11 -10.12
N ALA A 2 -10.69 17.55 -9.16
CA ALA A 2 -11.26 17.02 -7.91
C ALA A 2 -12.17 18.01 -7.15
N ARG A 3 -11.78 19.29 -7.01
CA ARG A 3 -12.58 20.34 -6.34
C ARG A 3 -13.99 20.55 -6.89
N VAL A 4 -14.26 20.12 -8.13
CA VAL A 4 -15.54 20.36 -8.82
C VAL A 4 -16.44 19.12 -8.80
N SER A 5 -15.88 17.93 -8.64
CA SER A 5 -16.60 16.67 -8.89
C SER A 5 -16.50 15.62 -7.76
N ALA A 6 -15.67 15.85 -6.74
CA ALA A 6 -15.59 14.95 -5.59
C ALA A 6 -16.94 14.95 -4.83
N ARG A 7 -17.42 13.76 -4.48
CA ARG A 7 -18.69 13.55 -3.76
C ARG A 7 -18.50 13.25 -2.26
N CYS A 8 -17.25 13.16 -1.83
CA CYS A 8 -16.82 13.02 -0.45
C CYS A 8 -15.58 13.88 -0.22
N ASP A 9 -15.20 14.05 1.05
CA ASP A 9 -13.96 14.70 1.42
C ASP A 9 -12.76 13.89 0.91
N TYR A 10 -11.68 14.59 0.57
CA TYR A 10 -10.49 13.98 0.01
C TYR A 10 -9.22 14.75 0.37
N ALA A 11 -8.09 14.06 0.26
CA ALA A 11 -6.76 14.65 0.27
C ALA A 11 -5.93 14.02 -0.86
N LEU A 12 -4.91 14.75 -1.33
CA LEU A 12 -4.09 14.32 -2.46
C LEU A 12 -2.66 14.02 -2.01
N PHE A 13 -2.09 12.93 -2.52
CA PHE A 13 -0.67 12.64 -2.35
C PHE A 13 0.18 13.48 -3.30
N VAL A 14 1.40 13.79 -2.86
CA VAL A 14 2.48 14.24 -3.75
C VAL A 14 3.29 13.01 -4.15
N GLY A 15 3.52 12.81 -5.44
CA GLY A 15 4.37 11.73 -5.94
C GLY A 15 5.85 12.13 -5.89
N ALA A 16 6.68 11.32 -5.23
CA ALA A 16 8.13 11.46 -5.30
C ALA A 16 8.64 11.08 -6.71
N SER A 17 9.56 11.86 -7.26
CA SER A 17 10.25 11.59 -8.52
C SER A 17 11.75 11.82 -8.38
N THR A 18 12.52 11.41 -9.39
CA THR A 18 13.96 11.70 -9.45
C THR A 18 14.29 13.19 -9.61
N THR A 19 13.32 14.01 -10.02
CA THR A 19 13.52 15.43 -10.36
C THR A 19 12.94 16.42 -9.35
N ASN A 20 12.16 15.96 -8.37
CA ASN A 20 11.45 16.85 -7.43
C ASN A 20 11.92 16.73 -5.97
N CYS A 21 13.10 16.15 -5.70
CA CYS A 21 13.64 16.00 -4.34
C CYS A 21 13.69 17.34 -3.58
N ASP A 22 14.00 18.44 -4.28
CA ASP A 22 14.22 19.75 -3.67
C ASP A 22 12.95 20.62 -3.65
N THR A 23 11.95 20.29 -4.46
CA THR A 23 10.72 21.10 -4.64
C THR A 23 9.47 20.43 -4.07
N ALA A 24 9.46 19.11 -3.90
CA ALA A 24 8.28 18.39 -3.40
C ALA A 24 7.80 18.92 -2.04
N ALA A 25 8.72 19.28 -1.15
CA ALA A 25 8.42 19.79 0.19
C ALA A 25 7.56 21.07 0.19
N GLU A 26 7.61 21.87 -0.88
CA GLU A 26 6.78 23.08 -1.04
C GLU A 26 5.29 22.75 -1.12
N LEU A 27 4.95 21.54 -1.60
CA LEU A 27 3.57 21.06 -1.73
C LEU A 27 3.04 20.40 -0.45
N ALA A 28 3.91 20.14 0.53
CA ALA A 28 3.55 19.39 1.73
C ALA A 28 2.35 19.97 2.50
N PRO A 29 2.17 21.30 2.67
CA PRO A 29 1.01 21.85 3.39
C PRO A 29 -0.36 21.56 2.74
N GLN A 30 -0.36 21.15 1.46
CA GLN A 30 -1.58 20.84 0.69
C GLN A 30 -1.73 19.34 0.41
N ALA A 31 -0.82 18.52 0.92
CA ALA A 31 -0.74 17.10 0.63
C ALA A 31 -1.20 16.25 1.82
N ALA A 32 -1.82 15.10 1.54
CA ALA A 32 -2.00 14.04 2.52
C ALA A 32 -0.64 13.52 3.02
N ALA A 33 0.25 13.22 2.06
CA ALA A 33 1.57 12.64 2.30
C ALA A 33 2.40 12.63 1.01
N LEU A 34 3.68 12.28 1.14
CA LEU A 34 4.53 11.93 0.01
C LEU A 34 4.36 10.44 -0.31
N LYS A 35 4.05 10.09 -1.56
CA LYS A 35 4.01 8.70 -2.05
C LYS A 35 5.30 8.39 -2.81
N MET A 36 6.01 7.35 -2.38
CA MET A 36 7.23 6.85 -3.02
C MET A 36 6.94 5.50 -3.69
N TYR A 37 7.30 5.36 -4.97
CA TYR A 37 7.17 4.10 -5.70
C TYR A 37 8.54 3.44 -5.85
N LEU A 38 8.82 2.45 -4.99
CA LEU A 38 10.14 1.82 -4.93
C LEU A 38 10.25 0.59 -5.82
N ASN A 39 9.13 -0.03 -6.18
CA ASN A 39 9.05 -1.14 -7.12
C ASN A 39 8.48 -0.67 -8.48
N GLN A 40 8.26 -1.62 -9.38
CA GLN A 40 7.73 -1.32 -10.70
C GLN A 40 6.35 -0.67 -10.57
N THR A 41 6.21 0.50 -11.18
CA THR A 41 4.97 1.24 -11.29
C THR A 41 4.70 1.51 -12.76
N PHE A 42 3.43 1.70 -13.12
CA PHE A 42 3.01 2.06 -14.48
C PHE A 42 3.26 3.56 -14.78
N THR A 43 3.78 4.29 -13.80
CA THR A 43 4.10 5.71 -13.90
C THR A 43 5.59 5.94 -14.13
N THR A 44 5.95 7.19 -14.44
CA THR A 44 7.35 7.65 -14.50
C THR A 44 7.98 7.88 -13.12
N LEU A 45 7.28 7.51 -12.02
CA LEU A 45 7.67 7.83 -10.65
C LEU A 45 8.50 6.74 -9.96
N ARG A 46 8.88 5.68 -10.68
CA ARG A 46 9.73 4.62 -10.13
C ARG A 46 11.05 5.23 -9.64
N LEU A 47 11.40 4.95 -8.39
CA LEU A 47 12.65 5.36 -7.77
C LEU A 47 13.55 4.14 -7.60
N ASP A 48 14.57 3.98 -8.44
CA ASP A 48 15.53 2.87 -8.33
C ASP A 48 16.79 3.22 -7.52
N ASP A 49 17.09 4.50 -7.38
CA ASP A 49 18.29 4.98 -6.69
C ASP A 49 17.99 5.29 -5.22
N MET A 50 18.65 4.57 -4.32
CA MET A 50 18.54 4.76 -2.87
C MET A 50 19.00 6.15 -2.41
N THR A 51 19.88 6.83 -3.16
CA THR A 51 20.27 8.21 -2.85
C THR A 51 19.08 9.16 -3.03
N VAL A 52 18.22 8.90 -4.01
CA VAL A 52 16.97 9.65 -4.23
C VAL A 52 15.98 9.37 -3.11
N TRP A 53 15.90 8.12 -2.63
CA TRP A 53 15.03 7.77 -1.49
C TRP A 53 15.45 8.55 -0.24
N GLN A 54 16.76 8.55 0.05
CA GLN A 54 17.33 9.25 1.19
C GLN A 54 17.02 10.75 1.13
N ARG A 55 17.21 11.38 -0.04
CA ARG A 55 16.93 12.81 -0.23
C ARG A 55 15.46 13.14 0.02
N HIS A 56 14.53 12.33 -0.47
CA HIS A 56 13.09 12.51 -0.20
C HIS A 56 12.77 12.40 1.30
N LEU A 57 13.30 11.39 1.98
CA LEU A 57 13.09 11.20 3.43
C LEU A 57 13.65 12.38 4.26
N GLN A 58 14.77 12.96 3.82
CA GLN A 58 15.42 14.11 4.46
C GLN A 58 14.68 15.43 4.19
N ASN A 59 14.26 15.66 2.94
CA ASN A 59 13.71 16.94 2.50
C ASN A 59 12.21 17.09 2.80
N TRP A 60 11.44 16.00 2.78
CA TRP A 60 10.01 16.07 3.13
C TRP A 60 9.85 16.48 4.60
N PRO A 61 8.91 17.37 4.98
CA PRO A 61 8.81 17.86 6.36
C PRO A 61 8.54 16.76 7.39
N LYS A 62 9.32 16.72 8.49
CA LYS A 62 9.27 15.62 9.48
C LYS A 62 7.89 15.30 10.07
N LYS A 63 7.00 16.29 10.13
CA LYS A 63 5.63 16.12 10.66
C LYS A 63 4.64 15.57 9.63
N MET A 64 5.01 15.54 8.36
CA MET A 64 4.16 15.06 7.27
C MET A 64 4.44 13.59 6.98
N PRO A 65 3.41 12.78 6.66
CA PRO A 65 3.58 11.35 6.42
C PRO A 65 4.29 11.07 5.10
N ILE A 66 4.90 9.88 5.03
CA ILE A 66 5.49 9.30 3.83
C ILE A 66 4.95 7.88 3.71
N CYS A 67 4.41 7.55 2.55
CA CYS A 67 3.91 6.22 2.22
C CYS A 67 4.75 5.63 1.09
N ALA A 68 5.16 4.38 1.21
CA ALA A 68 6.00 3.70 0.23
C ALA A 68 5.28 2.48 -0.35
N HIS A 69 5.17 2.43 -1.68
CA HIS A 69 4.96 1.17 -2.39
C HIS A 69 6.31 0.43 -2.42
N ALA A 70 6.45 -0.56 -1.55
CA ALA A 70 7.65 -1.35 -1.38
C ALA A 70 7.26 -2.83 -1.27
N GLU A 71 7.84 -3.67 -2.11
CA GLU A 71 7.66 -5.12 -2.09
C GLU A 71 8.96 -5.80 -1.70
N ARG A 72 8.84 -6.94 -1.01
CA ARG A 72 9.95 -7.86 -0.70
C ARG A 72 11.13 -7.16 -0.02
N GLU A 73 12.34 -7.29 -0.56
CA GLU A 73 13.57 -6.70 -0.01
C GLU A 73 13.51 -5.17 0.11
N LYS A 74 12.73 -4.49 -0.75
CA LYS A 74 12.59 -3.04 -0.71
C LYS A 74 11.83 -2.57 0.54
N THR A 75 10.96 -3.40 1.09
CA THR A 75 10.29 -3.15 2.38
C THR A 75 11.33 -3.04 3.51
N GLY A 76 12.25 -4.00 3.59
CA GLY A 76 13.34 -3.95 4.57
C GLY A 76 14.29 -2.76 4.34
N ALA A 77 14.63 -2.49 3.08
CA ALA A 77 15.55 -1.41 2.73
C ALA A 77 14.99 -0.02 3.10
N ILE A 78 13.72 0.27 2.79
CA ILE A 78 13.13 1.57 3.11
C ILE A 78 12.90 1.76 4.61
N ILE A 79 12.52 0.69 5.34
CA ILE A 79 12.37 0.74 6.80
C ILE A 79 13.72 1.03 7.46
N LEU A 80 14.79 0.36 7.03
CA LEU A 80 16.14 0.62 7.54
C LEU A 80 16.56 2.07 7.27
N MET A 81 16.37 2.56 6.06
CA MET A 81 16.73 3.94 5.70
C MET A 81 15.93 4.98 6.49
N ALA A 82 14.62 4.79 6.63
CA ALA A 82 13.77 5.65 7.43
C ALA A 82 14.20 5.65 8.91
N SER A 83 14.58 4.48 9.44
CA SER A 83 15.14 4.36 10.80
C SER A 83 16.44 5.14 10.96
N LEU A 84 17.36 5.07 10.00
CA LEU A 84 18.64 5.81 10.05
C LEU A 84 18.43 7.34 10.08
N LEU A 85 17.31 7.82 9.55
CA LEU A 85 16.97 9.26 9.49
C LEU A 85 16.00 9.70 10.61
N ASP A 86 15.65 8.80 11.53
CA ASP A 86 14.60 8.99 12.53
C ASP A 86 13.31 9.54 11.88
N ARG A 87 12.80 8.77 10.91
CA ARG A 87 11.64 9.13 10.09
C ARG A 87 10.55 8.06 10.21
N PRO A 88 9.30 8.43 10.57
CA PRO A 88 8.18 7.54 10.42
C PRO A 88 7.94 7.18 8.96
N ILE A 89 7.59 5.93 8.68
CA ILE A 89 7.28 5.44 7.34
C ILE A 89 6.04 4.55 7.37
N HIS A 90 5.18 4.68 6.37
CA HIS A 90 4.04 3.81 6.14
C HIS A 90 4.28 2.92 4.92
N ILE A 91 4.14 1.61 5.06
CA ILE A 91 4.30 0.66 3.94
C ILE A 91 2.93 0.33 3.36
N CYS A 92 2.75 0.66 2.09
CA CYS A 92 1.50 0.41 1.38
C CYS A 92 1.32 -1.09 1.11
N HIS A 93 0.04 -1.51 1.07
CA HIS A 93 -0.46 -2.79 0.55
C HIS A 93 0.46 -4.00 0.77
N ILE A 94 0.77 -4.32 2.02
CA ILE A 94 1.53 -5.53 2.38
C ILE A 94 0.77 -6.76 1.85
N ALA A 95 1.47 -7.65 1.15
CA ALA A 95 0.85 -8.76 0.44
C ALA A 95 1.43 -10.13 0.81
N ARG A 96 2.62 -10.17 1.44
CA ARG A 96 3.36 -11.43 1.65
C ARG A 96 3.76 -11.66 3.09
N LYS A 97 3.97 -12.94 3.43
CA LYS A 97 4.53 -13.35 4.73
C LYS A 97 5.85 -12.63 5.03
N GLU A 98 6.74 -12.58 4.04
CA GLU A 98 8.07 -11.97 4.24
C GLU A 98 7.96 -10.49 4.61
N GLU A 99 7.02 -9.76 4.02
CA GLU A 99 6.82 -8.33 4.23
C GLU A 99 6.21 -8.06 5.61
N ILE A 100 5.14 -8.78 5.99
CA ILE A 100 4.50 -8.58 7.30
C ILE A 100 5.43 -8.96 8.46
N LEU A 101 6.28 -9.98 8.29
CA LEU A 101 7.28 -10.36 9.29
C LEU A 101 8.41 -9.33 9.41
N ILE A 102 8.80 -8.67 8.31
CA ILE A 102 9.73 -7.53 8.37
C ILE A 102 9.11 -6.38 9.18
N VAL A 103 7.85 -6.02 8.91
CA VAL A 103 7.15 -4.95 9.64
C VAL A 103 7.01 -5.32 11.12
N LYS A 104 6.63 -6.56 11.43
CA LYS A 104 6.55 -7.07 12.80
C LYS A 104 7.87 -6.91 13.56
N ALA A 105 8.96 -7.42 12.99
CA ALA A 105 10.29 -7.33 13.60
C ALA A 105 10.76 -5.87 13.77
N ALA A 106 10.38 -4.98 12.86
CA ALA A 106 10.67 -3.55 12.98
C ALA A 106 9.88 -2.90 14.12
N LYS A 107 8.58 -3.21 14.27
CA LYS A 107 7.75 -2.73 15.39
C LYS A 107 8.25 -3.24 16.73
N GLU A 108 8.64 -4.53 16.83
CA GLU A 108 9.21 -5.13 18.05
C GLU A 108 10.51 -4.44 18.50
N LYS A 109 11.27 -3.88 17.55
CA LYS A 109 12.48 -3.07 17.82
C LYS A 109 12.19 -1.60 18.12
N GLY A 110 10.91 -1.19 18.18
CA GLY A 110 10.51 0.19 18.42
C GLY A 110 10.71 1.12 17.22
N LEU A 111 10.86 0.59 16.00
CA LEU A 111 10.95 1.42 14.80
C LEU A 111 9.60 2.04 14.47
N LYS A 112 9.62 3.28 13.96
CA LYS A 112 8.42 4.07 13.62
C LYS A 112 7.85 3.64 12.26
N VAL A 113 7.34 2.41 12.18
CA VAL A 113 6.75 1.86 10.95
C VAL A 113 5.27 1.54 11.18
N THR A 114 4.45 1.87 10.18
CA THR A 114 3.07 1.37 10.05
C THR A 114 2.89 0.72 8.69
N CYS A 115 1.84 -0.07 8.51
CA CYS A 115 1.50 -0.65 7.22
C CYS A 115 0.01 -0.80 7.00
N GLU A 116 -0.39 -0.89 5.74
CA GLU A 116 -1.74 -1.22 5.32
C GLU A 116 -1.79 -2.56 4.57
N VAL A 117 -2.96 -3.20 4.56
CA VAL A 117 -3.23 -4.40 3.74
C VAL A 117 -4.50 -4.18 2.92
N CYS A 118 -4.47 -4.67 1.68
CA CYS A 118 -5.62 -4.60 0.78
C CYS A 118 -6.53 -5.82 0.87
N PRO A 119 -7.86 -5.67 0.67
CA PRO A 119 -8.81 -6.78 0.76
C PRO A 119 -8.48 -7.93 -0.19
N HIS A 120 -8.05 -7.63 -1.42
CA HIS A 120 -7.68 -8.67 -2.38
C HIS A 120 -6.49 -9.53 -1.91
N HIS A 121 -5.63 -9.04 -1.00
CA HIS A 121 -4.59 -9.87 -0.39
C HIS A 121 -5.05 -10.67 0.83
N LEU A 122 -6.24 -10.36 1.38
CA LEU A 122 -6.85 -11.11 2.48
C LEU A 122 -7.87 -12.15 1.99
N PHE A 123 -8.50 -11.91 0.84
CA PHE A 123 -9.62 -12.69 0.33
C PHE A 123 -9.36 -13.38 -1.01
N LEU A 124 -8.30 -13.01 -1.74
CA LEU A 124 -7.86 -13.69 -2.96
C LEU A 124 -6.41 -14.15 -2.82
N SER A 125 -6.06 -15.18 -3.59
CA SER A 125 -4.74 -15.81 -3.63
C SER A 125 -4.43 -16.30 -5.04
N THR A 126 -3.27 -16.93 -5.22
CA THR A 126 -2.92 -17.59 -6.48
C THR A 126 -3.91 -18.68 -6.90
N ASP A 127 -4.68 -19.26 -5.98
CA ASP A 127 -5.67 -20.30 -6.28
C ASP A 127 -6.84 -19.74 -7.11
N ASP A 128 -7.12 -18.45 -6.98
CA ASP A 128 -8.25 -17.77 -7.64
C ASP A 128 -7.93 -17.34 -9.07
N ILE A 129 -6.65 -17.27 -9.45
CA ILE A 129 -6.19 -16.76 -10.76
C ILE A 129 -6.85 -17.51 -11.92
N SER A 130 -6.96 -18.83 -11.82
CA SER A 130 -7.57 -19.66 -12.88
C SER A 130 -9.04 -19.30 -13.15
N SER A 131 -9.76 -18.88 -12.11
CA SER A 131 -11.18 -18.48 -12.19
C SER A 131 -11.36 -17.03 -12.64
N ILE A 132 -10.45 -16.14 -12.24
CA ILE A 132 -10.47 -14.71 -12.57
C ILE A 132 -9.97 -14.49 -14.02
N GLY A 133 -8.99 -15.28 -14.44
CA GLY A 133 -8.22 -15.12 -15.68
C GLY A 133 -6.96 -14.27 -15.47
N GLU A 134 -5.85 -14.67 -16.10
CA GLU A 134 -4.51 -14.07 -15.92
C GLU A 134 -4.49 -12.54 -16.07
N GLY A 135 -5.13 -12.01 -17.13
CA GLY A 135 -5.12 -10.56 -17.37
C GLY A 135 -5.95 -9.78 -16.35
N ARG A 136 -7.11 -10.32 -15.96
CA ARG A 136 -7.95 -9.70 -14.92
C ARG A 136 -7.29 -9.78 -13.56
N ALA A 137 -6.57 -10.86 -13.27
CA ALA A 137 -5.83 -11.06 -12.02
C ALA A 137 -4.56 -10.18 -11.90
N GLU A 138 -4.14 -9.48 -12.96
CA GLU A 138 -2.97 -8.61 -12.91
C GLU A 138 -3.17 -7.47 -11.91
N VAL A 139 -2.29 -7.40 -10.90
CA VAL A 139 -2.28 -6.42 -9.81
C VAL A 139 -0.86 -6.28 -9.24
N ARG A 140 -0.52 -5.15 -8.61
CA ARG A 140 0.76 -4.93 -7.94
C ARG A 140 0.54 -4.39 -6.52
N PRO A 141 0.95 -5.10 -5.46
CA PRO A 141 1.63 -6.41 -5.47
C PRO A 141 0.78 -7.52 -6.09
N VAL A 142 1.41 -8.53 -6.71
CA VAL A 142 0.66 -9.67 -7.27
C VAL A 142 -0.06 -10.45 -6.18
N LEU A 143 -1.17 -11.13 -6.53
CA LEU A 143 -1.84 -12.05 -5.62
C LEU A 143 -0.83 -13.05 -5.02
N CYS A 144 -0.95 -13.25 -3.71
CA CYS A 144 -0.02 -14.04 -2.93
C CYS A 144 -0.47 -15.50 -2.83
N SER A 145 0.42 -16.37 -2.35
CA SER A 145 0.05 -17.76 -2.10
C SER A 145 -1.00 -17.86 -0.99
N PRO A 146 -1.80 -18.93 -0.92
CA PRO A 146 -2.69 -19.17 0.23
C PRO A 146 -1.95 -19.16 1.57
N GLN A 147 -0.68 -19.57 1.58
CA GLN A 147 0.17 -19.53 2.76
C GLN A 147 0.52 -18.10 3.18
N ASP A 148 0.85 -17.23 2.22
CA ASP A 148 1.06 -15.81 2.49
C ASP A 148 -0.21 -15.15 3.02
N GLN A 149 -1.35 -15.40 2.37
CA GLN A 149 -2.65 -14.90 2.81
C GLN A 149 -2.95 -15.31 4.26
N ALA A 150 -2.72 -16.58 4.60
CA ALA A 150 -2.90 -17.07 5.96
C ALA A 150 -1.99 -16.37 6.98
N GLU A 151 -0.77 -15.99 6.59
CA GLU A 151 0.16 -15.27 7.46
C GLU A 151 -0.25 -13.81 7.66
N LEU A 152 -0.88 -13.17 6.68
CA LEU A 152 -1.50 -11.85 6.88
C LEU A 152 -2.62 -11.92 7.94
N TRP A 153 -3.49 -12.93 7.84
CA TRP A 153 -4.55 -13.15 8.84
C TRP A 153 -4.01 -13.44 10.24
N LYS A 154 -2.92 -14.21 10.36
CA LYS A 154 -2.29 -14.51 11.66
C LYS A 154 -1.63 -13.30 12.32
N ASN A 155 -1.26 -12.28 11.55
CA ASN A 155 -0.56 -11.08 12.03
C ASN A 155 -1.45 -9.83 11.91
N MET A 156 -2.76 -9.99 12.14
CA MET A 156 -3.74 -8.90 12.07
C MET A 156 -3.46 -7.78 13.08
N ASP A 157 -2.84 -8.11 14.21
CA ASP A 157 -2.36 -7.19 15.23
C ASP A 157 -1.24 -6.26 14.72
N ILE A 158 -0.48 -6.71 13.72
CA ILE A 158 0.61 -5.95 13.10
C ILE A 158 0.09 -4.98 12.04
N ILE A 159 -1.04 -5.26 11.41
CA ILE A 159 -1.64 -4.42 10.35
C ILE A 159 -2.27 -3.17 10.98
N ASP A 160 -1.93 -1.96 10.52
CA ASP A 160 -2.49 -0.73 11.09
C ASP A 160 -3.76 -0.27 10.36
N VAL A 161 -3.81 -0.45 9.04
CA VAL A 161 -4.86 0.11 8.18
C VAL A 161 -5.34 -0.91 7.15
N PHE A 162 -6.64 -0.90 6.84
CA PHE A 162 -7.17 -1.48 5.62
C PHE A 162 -7.33 -0.38 4.57
N ALA A 163 -6.73 -0.57 3.40
CA ALA A 163 -6.83 0.35 2.27
C ALA A 163 -7.16 -0.41 1.00
N THR A 164 -7.98 0.15 0.12
CA THR A 164 -8.49 -0.57 -1.06
C THR A 164 -7.46 -0.78 -2.15
N ASP A 165 -6.45 0.09 -2.21
CA ASP A 165 -5.63 0.34 -3.40
C ASP A 165 -6.50 0.40 -4.68
N HIS A 166 -7.60 1.15 -4.59
CA HIS A 166 -8.57 1.24 -5.66
C HIS A 166 -7.92 1.76 -6.95
N ALA A 167 -7.73 0.85 -7.90
CA ALA A 167 -7.05 1.07 -9.17
C ALA A 167 -7.96 0.58 -10.30
N PRO A 168 -9.03 1.34 -10.62
CA PRO A 168 -10.03 0.93 -11.61
C PRO A 168 -9.46 1.01 -13.03
N HIS A 169 -9.73 -0.04 -13.81
CA HIS A 169 -9.52 -0.11 -15.26
C HIS A 169 -10.77 -0.67 -15.91
N SER A 170 -10.99 -0.39 -17.18
CA SER A 170 -12.12 -0.97 -17.91
C SER A 170 -11.94 -2.49 -18.07
N VAL A 171 -13.03 -3.21 -18.30
CA VAL A 171 -12.97 -4.65 -18.57
C VAL A 171 -12.16 -4.93 -19.83
N GLU A 172 -12.33 -4.09 -20.86
CA GLU A 172 -11.59 -4.18 -22.12
C GLU A 172 -10.08 -3.98 -21.93
N GLU A 173 -9.67 -3.06 -21.06
CA GLU A 173 -8.26 -2.87 -20.72
C GLU A 173 -7.68 -4.10 -20.02
N LYS A 174 -8.44 -4.70 -19.09
CA LYS A 174 -8.03 -5.91 -18.34
C LYS A 174 -8.05 -7.19 -19.17
N ASP A 175 -8.80 -7.22 -20.27
CA ASP A 175 -8.84 -8.32 -21.24
C ASP A 175 -7.90 -8.11 -22.44
N SER A 176 -7.12 -7.01 -22.46
CA SER A 176 -6.17 -6.70 -23.53
C SER A 176 -4.90 -7.57 -23.48
N GLU A 177 -4.06 -7.49 -24.53
CA GLU A 177 -2.76 -8.18 -24.58
C GLU A 177 -1.77 -7.70 -23.49
N LYS A 178 -1.95 -6.48 -22.97
CA LYS A 178 -1.10 -5.88 -21.94
C LYS A 178 -1.98 -5.29 -20.83
N PRO A 179 -2.60 -6.16 -20.03
CA PRO A 179 -3.58 -5.74 -19.04
C PRO A 179 -2.90 -4.90 -17.96
N PRO A 180 -3.46 -3.73 -17.59
CA PRO A 180 -2.89 -2.93 -16.52
C PRO A 180 -3.17 -3.56 -15.14
N PRO A 181 -2.28 -3.40 -14.15
CA PRO A 181 -2.50 -3.91 -12.81
C PRO A 181 -3.49 -3.04 -12.05
N GLY A 182 -4.34 -3.69 -11.27
CA GLY A 182 -5.24 -3.01 -10.35
C GLY A 182 -6.61 -3.66 -10.28
N PHE A 183 -7.24 -3.49 -9.12
CA PHE A 183 -8.62 -3.89 -8.89
C PHE A 183 -9.48 -2.69 -8.49
N PRO A 184 -10.76 -2.65 -8.93
CA PRO A 184 -11.76 -1.87 -8.22
C PRO A 184 -11.99 -2.48 -6.81
N GLY A 185 -12.25 -1.64 -5.80
CA GLY A 185 -12.27 -2.10 -4.40
C GLY A 185 -13.01 -1.22 -3.40
N LEU A 186 -13.41 0.01 -3.78
CA LEU A 186 -14.16 0.92 -2.89
C LEU A 186 -15.48 0.32 -2.41
N GLU A 187 -16.23 -0.33 -3.30
CA GLU A 187 -17.56 -0.85 -3.00
C GLU A 187 -17.51 -2.20 -2.26
N THR A 188 -16.40 -2.93 -2.35
CA THR A 188 -16.31 -4.32 -1.88
C THR A 188 -15.57 -4.47 -0.55
N ILE A 189 -14.72 -3.51 -0.16
CA ILE A 189 -13.92 -3.60 1.06
C ILE A 189 -14.77 -3.80 2.32
N LEU A 190 -15.78 -2.96 2.53
CA LEU A 190 -16.57 -3.00 3.75
C LEU A 190 -17.45 -4.26 3.84
N PRO A 191 -18.18 -4.67 2.79
CA PRO A 191 -18.89 -5.96 2.81
C PRO A 191 -17.99 -7.16 3.09
N LEU A 192 -16.79 -7.22 2.49
CA LEU A 192 -15.85 -8.32 2.71
C LEU A 192 -15.36 -8.37 4.16
N LEU A 193 -14.97 -7.23 4.73
CA LEU A 193 -14.50 -7.14 6.11
C LEU A 193 -15.62 -7.40 7.13
N LEU A 194 -16.84 -6.91 6.87
CA LEU A 194 -18.00 -7.20 7.72
C LEU A 194 -18.36 -8.70 7.70
N ASN A 195 -18.22 -9.36 6.55
CA ASN A 195 -18.40 -10.81 6.49
C ASN A 195 -17.32 -11.53 7.32
N ALA A 196 -16.06 -11.08 7.28
CA ALA A 196 -15.01 -11.63 8.14
C ALA A 196 -15.29 -11.42 9.64
N VAL A 197 -15.94 -10.30 10.02
CA VAL A 197 -16.42 -10.08 11.39
C VAL A 197 -17.54 -11.07 11.73
N HIS A 198 -18.51 -11.27 10.84
CA HIS A 198 -19.59 -12.24 11.01
C HIS A 198 -19.05 -13.68 11.19
N GLU A 199 -18.01 -14.05 10.45
CA GLU A 199 -17.31 -15.34 10.54
C GLU A 199 -16.39 -15.46 11.78
N GLY A 200 -16.25 -14.42 12.59
CA GLY A 200 -15.39 -14.41 13.79
C GLY A 200 -13.89 -14.35 13.48
N ARG A 201 -13.51 -13.96 12.25
CA ARG A 201 -12.10 -13.76 11.84
C ARG A 201 -11.55 -12.40 12.27
N LEU A 202 -12.43 -11.43 12.50
CA LEU A 202 -12.15 -10.09 13.02
C LEU A 202 -13.18 -9.73 14.09
N THR A 203 -12.81 -8.86 15.02
CA THR A 203 -13.79 -8.17 15.85
C THR A 203 -14.28 -6.90 15.14
N ILE A 204 -15.45 -6.38 15.55
CA ILE A 204 -15.92 -5.08 15.06
C ILE A 204 -14.95 -3.95 15.45
N ASP A 205 -14.29 -4.06 16.60
CA ASP A 205 -13.29 -3.10 17.06
C ASP A 205 -12.03 -3.14 16.20
N ASP A 206 -11.58 -4.32 15.75
CA ASP A 206 -10.47 -4.44 14.78
C ASP A 206 -10.82 -3.70 13.49
N LEU A 207 -12.05 -3.85 13.00
CA LEU A 207 -12.51 -3.16 11.80
C LEU A 207 -12.51 -1.65 12.02
N ILE A 208 -13.13 -1.15 13.09
CA ILE A 208 -13.21 0.29 13.39
C ILE A 208 -11.82 0.91 13.55
N ASN A 209 -10.91 0.23 14.25
CA ASN A 209 -9.58 0.77 14.53
C ASN A 209 -8.65 0.79 13.31
N LYS A 210 -8.91 -0.06 12.31
CA LYS A 210 -8.09 -0.19 11.10
C LYS A 210 -8.71 0.49 9.87
N PHE A 211 -9.93 1.03 9.99
CA PHE A 211 -10.57 1.78 8.92
C PHE A 211 -10.39 3.29 9.19
N PRO A 212 -9.58 4.00 8.38
CA PRO A 212 -9.27 5.41 8.58
C PRO A 212 -10.45 6.34 8.27
#